data_AF-A0A951LV98-F1
#
_entry.id   AF-A0A951LV98-F1
#
_cell.length_a   1.000
_cell.length_b   1.000
_cell.length_c   1.000
_cell.angle_alpha   90.00
_cell.angle_beta   90.00
_cell.angle_gamma   90.00
#
_symmetry.space_group_name_H-M   'P 1'
#
loop_
_entity.id
_entity.type
_entity.pdbx_description
1 polymer ?
#
loop_
_entity_poly.entity_id
_entity_poly.type
_entity_poly.pdbx_seq_one_letter_code
_entity_poly.pdbx_strand_id
1 'polypeptide(L)'
;MAVLWILAALATLASIYAVYVTNAATGMGVNEERVQAEQLITAALELTAYRLTAVDADSRPSRGNFVFRLGHADIAVEFTSEIGRIDLNMAPKELLAGLFAGLGAKYQDAEYYADRIIGWRTPPDPDQRNPE
;
A
#
# COMPACT_ATOMS: atom_id res chain seq x y z
N MET A 1 -23.05 34.83 -46.04
CA MET A 1 -22.32 35.07 -44.78
C MET A 1 -22.92 34.32 -43.59
N ALA A 2 -24.24 34.37 -43.34
CA ALA A 2 -24.88 33.68 -42.21
C ALA A 2 -24.62 32.15 -42.14
N VAL A 3 -24.65 31.45 -43.28
CA VAL A 3 -24.41 29.99 -43.35
C VAL A 3 -23.01 29.62 -42.89
N LEU A 4 -21.98 30.38 -43.28
CA LEU A 4 -20.60 30.13 -42.88
C LEU A 4 -20.41 30.32 -41.37
N TRP A 5 -21.08 31.32 -40.78
CA TRP A 5 -21.05 31.54 -39.33
C TRP A 5 -21.78 30.44 -38.56
N ILE A 6 -22.90 29.92 -39.08
CA ILE A 6 -23.60 28.78 -38.49
C ILE A 6 -22.74 27.51 -38.57
N LEU A 7 -22.06 27.27 -39.70
CA LEU A 7 -21.13 26.13 -39.83
C LEU A 7 -19.93 26.27 -38.90
N ALA A 8 -19.38 27.48 -38.73
CA ALA A 8 -18.30 27.74 -37.77
C ALA A 8 -18.75 27.48 -36.33
N ALA A 9 -19.95 27.93 -35.95
CA ALA A 9 -20.53 27.64 -34.64
C ALA A 9 -20.75 26.14 -34.40
N LEU A 10 -21.27 25.43 -35.42
CA LEU A 10 -21.50 23.98 -35.35
C LEU A 10 -20.19 23.19 -35.24
N ALA A 11 -19.17 23.56 -36.02
CA ALA A 11 -17.83 22.95 -35.95
C ALA A 11 -17.17 23.18 -34.59
N THR A 12 -17.37 24.37 -34.00
CA THR A 12 -16.88 24.70 -32.66
C THR A 12 -17.57 23.82 -31.61
N LEU A 13 -18.91 23.69 -31.68
CA LEU A 13 -19.67 22.85 -30.77
C LEU A 13 -19.26 21.37 -30.89
N ALA A 14 -19.11 20.86 -32.11
CA ALA A 14 -18.65 19.50 -32.36
C ALA A 14 -17.24 19.25 -31.81
N SER A 15 -16.33 20.22 -31.94
CA SER A 15 -14.97 20.13 -31.40
C SER A 15 -14.96 20.10 -29.87
N ILE A 16 -15.75 20.96 -29.21
CA ILE A 16 -15.88 20.97 -27.76
C ILE A 16 -16.44 19.63 -27.26
N TYR A 17 -17.46 19.11 -27.94
CA TYR A 17 -18.06 17.82 -27.59
C TYR A 17 -17.08 16.66 -27.77
N ALA A 18 -16.31 16.64 -28.86
CA ALA A 18 -15.30 15.61 -29.10
C ALA A 18 -14.21 15.60 -28.01
N VAL A 19 -13.74 16.76 -27.58
CA VAL A 19 -12.80 16.89 -26.45
C VAL A 19 -13.43 16.37 -25.16
N TYR A 20 -14.68 16.73 -24.88
CA TYR A 20 -15.39 16.27 -23.68
C TYR A 20 -15.54 14.75 -23.64
N VAL A 21 -15.98 14.12 -24.74
CA VAL A 21 -16.14 12.66 -24.83
C VAL A 21 -14.80 11.94 -24.69
N THR A 22 -13.74 12.47 -25.30
CA THR A 22 -12.39 11.88 -25.19
C THR A 22 -11.88 11.95 -23.75
N ASN A 23 -12.05 13.09 -23.09
CA ASN A 23 -11.65 13.25 -21.69
C ASN A 23 -12.46 12.34 -20.76
N ALA A 24 -13.77 12.22 -20.98
CA ALA A 24 -14.62 11.32 -20.21
C ALA A 24 -14.22 9.85 -20.41
N ALA A 25 -13.95 9.43 -21.64
CA ALA A 25 -13.48 8.08 -21.95
C ALA A 25 -12.14 7.75 -21.27
N THR A 26 -11.17 8.67 -21.34
CA THR A 26 -9.88 8.53 -20.65
C THR A 26 -10.05 8.45 -19.13
N GLY A 27 -10.90 9.31 -18.54
CA GLY A 27 -11.18 9.30 -17.10
C GLY A 27 -11.88 8.02 -16.63
N MET A 28 -12.79 7.47 -17.44
CA MET A 28 -13.44 6.19 -17.16
C MET A 28 -12.44 5.03 -17.21
N GLY A 29 -11.56 4.98 -18.22
CA GLY A 29 -10.54 3.93 -18.37
C GLY A 29 -9.60 3.84 -17.16
N VAL A 30 -9.11 4.98 -16.65
CA VAL A 30 -8.24 5.01 -15.44
C VAL A 30 -8.96 4.45 -14.21
N ASN A 31 -10.25 4.77 -14.03
CA ASN A 31 -11.00 4.24 -12.89
C ASN A 31 -11.26 2.73 -13.02
N GLU A 32 -11.53 2.25 -14.24
CA GLU A 32 -11.68 0.81 -14.53
C GLU A 32 -10.39 0.04 -14.23
N GLU A 33 -9.24 0.53 -14.69
CA GLU A 33 -7.93 -0.06 -14.41
C GLU A 33 -7.63 -0.12 -12.91
N ARG A 34 -7.94 0.95 -12.16
CA ARG A 34 -7.76 0.98 -10.71
C ARG A 34 -8.63 -0.06 -10.01
N VAL A 35 -9.92 -0.12 -10.36
CA VAL A 35 -10.84 -1.12 -9.78
C VAL A 35 -10.37 -2.53 -10.11
N GLN A 36 -9.93 -2.78 -11.35
CA GLN A 36 -9.39 -4.06 -11.75
C GLN A 36 -8.15 -4.43 -10.94
N ALA A 37 -7.20 -3.50 -10.76
CA ALA A 37 -6.00 -3.73 -9.96
C ALA A 37 -6.33 -4.08 -8.51
N GLU A 38 -7.28 -3.37 -7.88
CA GLU A 38 -7.74 -3.66 -6.52
C GLU A 38 -8.31 -5.09 -6.41
N GLN A 39 -9.14 -5.50 -7.37
CA GLN A 39 -9.71 -6.86 -7.39
C GLN A 39 -8.63 -7.94 -7.61
N LEU A 40 -7.65 -7.68 -8.46
CA LEU A 40 -6.52 -8.60 -8.68
C LEU A 40 -5.66 -8.75 -7.42
N ILE A 41 -5.44 -7.66 -6.66
CA ILE A 41 -4.75 -7.69 -5.36
C ILE A 41 -5.54 -8.53 -4.36
N THR A 42 -6.85 -8.34 -4.26
CA THR A 42 -7.71 -9.15 -3.38
C THR A 42 -7.63 -10.64 -3.74
N ALA A 43 -7.73 -10.98 -5.03
CA ALA A 43 -7.61 -12.37 -5.47
C ALA A 43 -6.24 -12.98 -5.14
N ALA A 44 -5.15 -12.21 -5.29
CA ALA A 44 -3.81 -12.64 -4.92
C ALA A 44 -3.68 -12.89 -3.40
N LEU A 45 -4.27 -12.01 -2.59
CA LEU A 45 -4.27 -12.14 -1.13
C LEU A 45 -5.06 -13.39 -0.69
N GLU A 46 -6.27 -13.57 -1.23
CA GLU A 46 -7.11 -14.74 -0.93
C GLU A 46 -6.43 -16.05 -1.31
N LEU A 47 -5.82 -16.11 -2.51
CA LEU A 47 -5.08 -17.29 -2.94
C LEU A 47 -3.86 -17.57 -2.05
N THR A 48 -3.15 -16.52 -1.63
CA THR A 48 -2.02 -16.66 -0.70
C THR A 48 -2.49 -17.17 0.65
N ALA A 49 -3.56 -16.60 1.20
CA ALA A 49 -4.16 -17.02 2.45
C ALA A 49 -4.61 -18.48 2.38
N TYR A 50 -5.33 -18.87 1.32
CA TYR A 50 -5.75 -20.25 1.08
C TYR A 50 -4.57 -21.22 1.07
N ARG A 51 -3.49 -20.89 0.33
CA ARG A 51 -2.29 -21.74 0.27
C ARG A 51 -1.60 -21.88 1.63
N LEU A 52 -1.56 -20.82 2.41
CA LEU A 52 -0.94 -20.83 3.75
C LEU A 52 -1.81 -21.56 4.78
N THR A 53 -3.13 -21.47 4.68
CA THR A 53 -4.06 -22.16 5.59
C THR A 53 -4.30 -23.62 5.23
N ALA A 54 -4.06 -24.02 3.98
CA ALA A 54 -4.11 -25.41 3.53
C ALA A 54 -2.93 -26.27 4.03
N VAL A 55 -1.87 -25.64 4.56
CA VAL A 55 -0.71 -26.32 5.15
C VAL A 55 -0.82 -26.25 6.68
N ASP A 56 -0.44 -27.33 7.35
CA ASP A 56 -0.37 -27.39 8.81
C ASP A 56 0.51 -26.26 9.38
N ALA A 57 0.11 -25.73 10.55
CA ALA A 57 0.75 -24.56 11.14
C ALA A 57 2.27 -24.73 11.34
N ASP A 58 2.71 -25.91 11.78
CA ASP A 58 4.11 -26.22 12.02
C ASP A 58 4.94 -26.38 10.74
N SER A 59 4.28 -26.62 9.61
CA SER A 59 4.90 -26.80 8.29
C SER A 59 4.70 -25.61 7.36
N ARG A 60 4.06 -24.53 7.84
CA ARG A 60 3.76 -23.35 7.04
C ARG A 60 5.06 -22.66 6.62
N PRO A 61 5.27 -22.39 5.32
CA PRO A 61 6.49 -21.74 4.85
C PRO A 61 6.60 -20.32 5.41
N SER A 62 7.79 -19.96 5.90
CA SER A 62 8.09 -18.61 6.39
C SER A 62 8.30 -17.60 5.26
N ARG A 63 8.45 -18.04 4.02
CA ARG A 63 8.50 -17.21 2.83
C ARG A 63 8.16 -18.03 1.59
N GLY A 64 7.76 -17.37 0.51
CA GLY A 64 7.53 -18.03 -0.76
C GLY A 64 7.16 -17.05 -1.85
N ASN A 65 7.12 -17.56 -3.08
CA ASN A 65 6.63 -16.83 -4.23
C ASN A 65 5.86 -17.77 -5.16
N PHE A 66 4.99 -17.19 -5.98
CA PHE A 66 4.34 -17.90 -7.07
C PHE A 66 3.79 -16.90 -8.09
N VAL A 67 3.51 -17.42 -9.29
CA VAL A 67 2.84 -16.68 -10.36
C VAL A 67 1.54 -17.36 -10.73
N PHE A 68 0.55 -16.58 -11.14
CA PHE A 68 -0.69 -17.08 -11.71
C PHE A 68 -1.29 -16.04 -12.66
N ARG A 69 -2.22 -16.47 -13.51
CA ARG A 69 -2.91 -15.60 -14.45
C ARG A 69 -4.37 -15.48 -14.06
N LEU A 70 -4.91 -14.27 -14.08
CA LEU A 70 -6.33 -14.00 -13.86
C LEU A 70 -6.83 -13.01 -14.92
N GLY A 71 -7.72 -13.48 -15.79
CA GLY A 71 -8.15 -12.73 -16.97
C GLY A 71 -6.98 -12.44 -17.91
N HIS A 72 -6.71 -11.14 -18.13
CA HIS A 72 -5.62 -10.65 -18.98
C HIS A 72 -4.35 -10.24 -18.20
N ALA A 73 -4.36 -10.40 -16.87
CA ALA A 73 -3.22 -10.03 -16.03
C ALA A 73 -2.41 -11.26 -15.59
N ASP A 74 -1.08 -11.11 -15.62
CA ASP A 74 -0.15 -12.04 -15.00
C ASP A 74 0.27 -11.45 -13.64
N ILE A 75 0.03 -12.21 -12.57
CA ILE A 75 0.24 -11.77 -11.18
C ILE A 75 1.41 -12.53 -10.59
N ALA A 76 2.38 -11.80 -10.06
CA ALA A 76 3.49 -12.35 -9.28
C ALA A 76 3.29 -11.99 -7.81
N VAL A 77 3.38 -12.99 -6.94
CA VAL A 77 3.25 -12.84 -5.48
C VAL A 77 4.55 -13.27 -4.83
N GLU A 78 5.05 -12.46 -3.91
CA GLU A 78 6.06 -12.84 -2.91
C GLU A 78 5.50 -12.56 -1.52
N PHE A 79 5.68 -13.50 -0.61
CA PHE A 79 5.27 -13.36 0.79
C PHE A 79 6.41 -13.76 1.74
N THR A 80 6.41 -13.14 2.91
CA THR A 80 7.29 -13.47 4.02
C THR A 80 6.52 -13.42 5.33
N SER A 81 6.90 -14.24 6.28
CA SER A 81 6.38 -14.25 7.63
C SER A 81 6.99 -13.10 8.41
N GLU A 82 6.13 -12.34 9.08
CA GLU A 82 6.53 -11.25 9.98
C GLU A 82 6.92 -11.76 11.38
N ILE A 83 6.63 -13.03 11.70
CA ILE A 83 6.94 -13.64 13.02
C ILE A 83 8.45 -13.64 13.31
N GLY A 84 9.30 -13.67 12.27
CA GLY A 84 10.75 -13.63 12.42
C GLY A 84 11.33 -12.22 12.63
N ARG A 85 10.50 -11.16 12.58
CA ARG A 85 10.93 -9.78 12.78
C ARG A 85 10.70 -9.36 14.23
N ILE A 86 11.49 -8.38 14.67
CA ILE A 86 11.30 -7.76 15.98
C ILE A 86 10.03 -6.90 15.95
N ASP A 87 9.04 -7.24 16.78
CA ASP A 87 7.81 -6.47 16.93
C ASP A 87 8.09 -5.15 17.66
N LEU A 88 8.09 -4.04 16.94
CA LEU A 88 8.33 -2.70 17.50
C LEU A 88 7.25 -2.29 18.53
N ASN A 89 6.04 -2.86 18.45
CA ASN A 89 4.95 -2.53 19.35
C ASN A 89 5.15 -3.15 20.74
N MET A 90 5.83 -4.30 20.83
CA MET A 90 5.98 -5.05 22.09
C MET A 90 7.42 -5.26 22.54
N ALA A 91 8.40 -5.08 21.67
CA ALA A 91 9.82 -5.31 21.99
C ALA A 91 10.27 -4.49 23.21
N PRO A 92 11.02 -5.10 24.15
CA PRO A 92 11.62 -4.35 25.25
C PRO A 92 12.69 -3.39 24.72
N LYS A 93 12.96 -2.32 25.47
CA LYS A 93 13.88 -1.25 25.04
C LYS A 93 15.27 -1.81 24.72
N GLU A 94 15.74 -2.75 25.52
CA GLU A 94 17.06 -3.37 25.40
C GLU A 94 17.20 -4.14 24.09
N LEU A 95 16.13 -4.82 23.64
CA LEU A 95 16.12 -5.52 22.35
C LEU A 95 16.18 -4.52 21.19
N LEU A 96 15.47 -3.40 21.28
CA LEU A 96 15.49 -2.33 20.27
C LEU A 96 16.85 -1.64 20.20
N ALA A 97 17.44 -1.31 21.34
CA ALA A 97 18.79 -0.74 21.41
C ALA A 97 19.82 -1.73 20.85
N GLY A 98 19.71 -3.00 21.20
CA GLY A 98 20.54 -4.08 20.65
C GLY A 98 20.40 -4.22 19.14
N LEU A 99 19.19 -4.10 18.58
CA LEU A 99 18.95 -4.09 17.14
C LEU A 99 19.71 -2.94 16.46
N PHE A 100 19.55 -1.71 16.94
CA PHE A 100 20.21 -0.55 16.33
C PHE A 100 21.73 -0.61 16.44
N ALA A 101 22.25 -1.06 17.59
CA ALA A 101 23.68 -1.28 17.77
C ALA A 101 24.19 -2.37 16.80
N GLY A 102 23.45 -3.47 16.63
CA GLY A 102 23.76 -4.54 15.68
C GLY A 102 23.74 -4.09 14.21
N LEU A 103 22.93 -3.07 13.89
CA LEU A 103 22.89 -2.42 12.57
C LEU A 103 23.99 -1.34 12.41
N GLY A 104 24.83 -1.11 13.42
CA GLY A 104 25.99 -0.21 13.36
C GLY A 104 25.81 1.16 14.00
N ALA A 105 24.70 1.42 14.68
CA ALA A 105 24.54 2.65 15.46
C ALA A 105 25.50 2.68 16.66
N LYS A 106 25.96 3.87 17.05
CA LYS A 106 26.70 4.03 18.31
C LYS A 106 25.76 3.72 19.47
N TYR A 107 26.31 3.21 20.58
CA TYR A 107 25.51 2.81 21.74
C TYR A 107 24.56 3.92 22.23
N GLN A 108 25.04 5.16 22.32
CA GLN A 108 24.24 6.31 22.74
C GLN A 108 23.09 6.62 21.76
N ASP A 109 23.36 6.50 20.45
CA ASP A 109 22.35 6.73 19.41
C ASP A 109 21.32 5.59 19.39
N ALA A 110 21.76 4.35 19.60
CA ALA A 110 20.91 3.16 19.66
C ALA A 110 19.92 3.21 20.84
N GLU A 111 20.41 3.58 22.02
CA GLU A 111 19.59 3.85 23.22
C GLU A 111 18.58 4.95 22.94
N TYR A 112 19.04 6.05 22.34
CA TYR A 112 18.17 7.17 21.98
C TYR A 112 17.07 6.77 21.00
N TYR A 113 17.37 5.99 19.96
CA TYR A 113 16.36 5.52 19.00
C TYR A 113 15.35 4.57 19.65
N ALA A 114 15.81 3.68 20.54
CA ALA A 114 14.93 2.82 21.32
C ALA A 114 13.97 3.66 22.18
N ASP A 115 14.48 4.67 22.89
CA ASP A 115 13.65 5.61 23.67
C ASP A 115 12.59 6.32 22.82
N ARG A 116 12.93 6.71 21.59
CA ARG A 116 11.96 7.34 20.67
C ARG A 116 10.81 6.39 20.29
N ILE A 117 11.10 5.11 20.08
CA ILE A 117 10.07 4.10 19.77
C ILE A 117 9.18 3.85 21.00
N ILE A 118 9.79 3.72 22.19
CA ILE A 118 9.05 3.57 23.45
C ILE A 118 8.15 4.78 23.67
N GLY A 119 8.68 5.99 23.54
CA GLY A 119 7.92 7.22 23.68
C GLY A 119 6.77 7.33 22.69
N TRP A 120 6.96 6.88 21.44
CA TRP A 120 5.89 6.89 20.42
C TRP A 120 4.75 5.92 20.76
N ARG A 121 5.04 4.72 21.26
CA ARG A 121 4.00 3.72 21.58
C ARG A 121 3.35 3.90 22.96
N THR A 122 3.93 4.75 23.80
CA THR A 122 3.41 5.02 25.14
C THR A 122 2.41 6.17 25.04
N PRO A 123 1.14 5.97 25.42
CA PRO A 123 0.18 7.05 25.45
C PRO A 123 0.69 8.18 26.36
N PRO A 124 0.50 9.47 25.98
CA PRO A 124 0.86 10.56 26.86
C PRO A 124 0.08 10.46 28.17
N ASP A 125 0.77 10.74 29.28
CA ASP A 125 0.16 10.77 30.60
C ASP A 125 -1.01 11.78 30.60
N PRO A 126 -2.25 11.38 30.94
CA PRO A 126 -3.38 12.29 31.00
C PRO A 126 -3.14 13.48 31.94
N ASP A 127 -2.30 13.34 32.96
CA ASP A 127 -1.96 14.41 33.91
C ASP A 127 -0.88 15.37 33.38
N GLN A 128 -0.25 15.06 32.24
CA GLN A 128 0.65 15.98 31.50
C GLN A 128 -0.06 16.72 30.36
N ARG A 129 -1.39 16.57 30.23
CA ARG A 129 -2.19 17.36 29.29
C ARG A 129 -2.26 18.81 29.82
N ASN A 130 -1.34 19.63 29.32
CA ASN A 130 -1.21 21.05 29.65
C ASN A 130 -2.60 21.73 29.62
N PRO A 131 -3.01 22.46 30.68
CA PRO A 131 -4.17 23.34 30.58
C PRO A 131 -3.84 24.44 29.57
N GLU A 132 -4.75 24.68 28.63
CA GLU A 132 -4.69 25.80 27.69
C GLU A 132 -4.61 27.15 28.40
#